data_AF-A0A9P0E5F5-F1
#
_entry.id   AF-A0A9P0E5F5-F1
#
_cell.length_a   1.000
_cell.length_b   1.000
_cell.length_c   1.000
_cell.angle_alpha   90.00
_cell.angle_beta   90.00
_cell.angle_gamma   90.00
#
_symmetry.space_group_name_H-M   'P 1'
#
loop_
_entity.id
_entity.type
_entity.pdbx_description
1 polymer ?
#
loop_
_entity_poly.entity_id
_entity_poly.type
_entity_poly.pdbx_seq_one_letter_code
_entity_poly.pdbx_strand_id
1 'polypeptide(L)'
;MGSIRLRETDEDIADLLSMQWMEYAHIYLINITPPYRSLILTELNEALSFQSYFGGNQITAADKAVFRALRHIMEQLTFQEKEKYLHLSRWCNTMQNELENSRMIQFSRSLLY
;
A
#
# COMPACT_ATOMS: atom_id res chain seq x y z
N MET A 1 0.02 35.83 -12.87
CA MET A 1 -0.22 34.65 -13.75
C MET A 1 0.71 33.53 -13.32
N GLY A 2 0.18 32.33 -13.06
CA GLY A 2 1.00 31.10 -13.08
C GLY A 2 1.27 30.34 -11.77
N SER A 3 0.31 30.21 -10.85
CA SER A 3 0.49 29.28 -9.71
C SER A 3 -0.73 28.42 -9.35
N ILE A 4 -1.71 28.32 -10.26
CA ILE A 4 -2.93 27.52 -10.03
C ILE A 4 -2.87 26.16 -10.77
N ARG A 5 -2.04 26.01 -11.83
CA ARG A 5 -1.98 24.78 -12.65
C ARG A 5 -1.14 23.62 -12.10
N LEU A 6 -0.24 23.85 -11.14
CA LEU A 6 0.66 22.78 -10.67
C LEU A 6 -0.03 21.79 -9.72
N ARG A 7 -1.09 22.23 -9.03
CA ARG A 7 -1.78 21.39 -8.04
C ARG A 7 -2.80 20.45 -8.68
N GLU A 8 -3.45 20.90 -9.76
CA GLU A 8 -4.36 20.06 -10.55
C GLU A 8 -3.60 18.87 -11.16
N THR A 9 -2.37 19.06 -11.63
CA THR A 9 -1.59 17.98 -12.24
C THR A 9 -1.16 16.89 -11.27
N ASP A 10 -0.82 17.23 -10.02
CA ASP A 10 -0.34 16.23 -9.06
C ASP A 10 -1.47 15.33 -8.54
N GLU A 11 -2.67 15.89 -8.35
CA GLU A 11 -3.86 15.12 -7.99
C GLU A 11 -4.32 14.23 -9.15
N ASP A 12 -4.32 14.74 -10.38
CA ASP A 12 -4.64 13.96 -11.58
C ASP A 12 -3.65 12.79 -11.80
N ILE A 13 -2.35 13.03 -11.57
CA ILE A 13 -1.32 11.98 -11.66
C ILE A 13 -1.52 10.92 -10.58
N ALA A 14 -1.87 11.31 -9.35
CA ALA A 14 -2.14 10.37 -8.27
C ALA A 14 -3.34 9.47 -8.59
N ASP A 15 -4.39 10.02 -9.20
CA ASP A 15 -5.56 9.25 -9.63
C ASP A 15 -5.22 8.27 -10.76
N LEU A 16 -4.44 8.69 -11.75
CA LEU A 16 -3.97 7.82 -12.83
C LEU A 16 -3.10 6.67 -12.30
N LEU A 17 -2.14 6.98 -11.41
CA LEU A 17 -1.31 5.97 -10.75
C LEU A 17 -2.16 5.02 -9.91
N SER A 18 -3.16 5.54 -9.19
CA SER A 18 -4.10 4.72 -8.43
C SER A 18 -4.85 3.73 -9.34
N MET A 19 -5.34 4.18 -10.51
CA MET A 19 -5.99 3.28 -11.48
C MET A 19 -5.02 2.21 -11.99
N GLN A 20 -3.80 2.61 -12.38
CA GLN A 20 -2.78 1.68 -12.87
C GLN A 20 -2.46 0.60 -11.84
N TRP A 21 -2.23 0.97 -10.57
CA TRP A 21 -1.88 0.02 -9.52
C TRP A 21 -3.06 -0.88 -9.12
N MET A 22 -4.30 -0.39 -9.22
CA MET A 22 -5.48 -1.25 -9.05
C MET A 22 -5.60 -2.29 -10.16
N GLU A 23 -5.36 -1.90 -11.42
CA GLU A 23 -5.37 -2.84 -12.54
C GLU A 23 -4.23 -3.87 -12.39
N TYR A 24 -3.02 -3.41 -12.06
CA TYR A 24 -1.89 -4.29 -11.77
C TYR A 24 -2.23 -5.29 -10.65
N ALA A 25 -2.86 -4.82 -9.56
CA ALA A 25 -3.30 -5.67 -8.47
C ALA A 25 -4.28 -6.75 -8.93
N HIS A 26 -5.24 -6.38 -9.77
CA HIS A 26 -6.25 -7.29 -10.28
C HIS A 26 -5.65 -8.36 -11.20
N ILE A 27 -4.73 -7.98 -12.08
CA ILE A 27 -4.15 -8.88 -13.08
C ILE A 27 -3.08 -9.79 -12.45
N TYR A 28 -2.17 -9.22 -11.67
CA TYR A 28 -0.95 -9.92 -11.24
C TYR A 28 -0.98 -10.41 -9.79
N LEU A 29 -1.71 -9.73 -8.89
CA LEU A 29 -1.63 -10.03 -7.45
C LEU A 29 -2.66 -11.05 -6.96
N ILE A 30 -3.76 -11.26 -7.69
CA ILE A 30 -4.84 -12.18 -7.27
C ILE A 30 -4.36 -13.65 -7.25
N ASN A 31 -3.52 -14.06 -8.21
CA ASN A 31 -3.09 -15.45 -8.37
C ASN A 31 -1.57 -15.57 -8.50
N ILE A 32 -0.83 -15.02 -7.52
CA ILE A 32 0.63 -15.09 -7.54
C ILE A 32 1.10 -16.54 -7.32
N THR A 33 1.73 -17.10 -8.34
CA THR A 33 2.38 -18.42 -8.29
C THR A 33 3.90 -18.29 -8.42
N PRO A 34 4.69 -19.20 -7.80
CA PRO A 34 6.11 -19.30 -8.12
C PRO A 34 6.30 -19.61 -9.62
N PRO A 35 7.29 -19.02 -10.32
CA PRO A 35 8.40 -18.21 -9.81
C PRO A 35 8.11 -16.70 -9.73
N TYR A 36 6.98 -16.22 -10.24
CA TYR A 36 6.69 -14.79 -10.40
C TYR A 36 6.56 -14.02 -9.09
N ARG A 37 6.33 -14.73 -7.98
CA ARG A 37 6.26 -14.14 -6.63
C ARG A 37 7.45 -13.24 -6.30
N SER A 38 8.67 -13.73 -6.48
CA SER A 38 9.87 -12.96 -6.10
C SER A 38 10.07 -11.75 -7.02
N LEU A 39 9.75 -11.89 -8.31
CA LEU A 39 9.81 -10.80 -9.28
C LEU A 39 8.84 -9.68 -8.89
N ILE A 40 7.57 -10.01 -8.67
CA ILE A 40 6.52 -9.06 -8.31
C ILE A 40 6.85 -8.36 -6.98
N LEU A 41 7.31 -9.09 -5.96
CA LEU A 41 7.70 -8.49 -4.69
C LEU A 41 8.89 -7.53 -4.85
N THR A 42 9.81 -7.81 -5.77
CA THR A 42 10.93 -6.92 -6.08
C THR A 42 10.44 -5.66 -6.78
N GLU A 43 9.60 -5.79 -7.82
CA GLU A 43 9.01 -4.66 -8.55
C GLU A 43 8.23 -3.72 -7.62
N LEU A 44 7.38 -4.27 -6.75
CA LEU A 44 6.61 -3.46 -5.80
C LEU A 44 7.49 -2.78 -4.76
N ASN A 45 8.56 -3.46 -4.31
CA ASN A 45 9.52 -2.86 -3.39
C ASN A 45 10.27 -1.69 -4.04
N GLU A 46 10.65 -1.81 -5.32
CA GLU A 46 11.26 -0.72 -6.08
C GLU A 46 10.28 0.43 -6.31
N ALA A 47 9.02 0.13 -6.63
CA ALA A 47 7.98 1.14 -6.81
C ALA A 47 7.73 1.97 -5.54
N LEU A 48 7.94 1.40 -4.34
CA LEU A 48 7.79 2.07 -3.05
C LEU A 48 9.09 2.67 -2.50
N SER A 49 10.19 2.63 -3.26
CA SER A 49 11.49 3.14 -2.81
C SER A 49 11.49 4.67 -2.63
N PHE A 50 10.85 5.40 -3.55
CA PHE A 50 10.80 6.86 -3.57
C PHE A 50 9.49 7.46 -3.05
N GLN A 51 8.48 6.64 -2.76
CA GLN A 51 7.16 7.09 -2.33
C GLN A 51 6.65 6.31 -1.13
N SER A 52 5.76 6.95 -0.35
CA SER A 52 5.17 6.33 0.84
C SER A 52 4.05 5.37 0.49
N TYR A 53 3.32 5.65 -0.60
CA TYR A 53 2.14 4.93 -1.09
C TYR A 53 2.21 4.81 -2.61
N PHE A 54 1.39 3.94 -3.19
CA PHE A 54 1.36 3.72 -4.65
C PHE A 54 0.83 4.91 -5.45
N GLY A 55 -0.04 5.72 -4.84
CA GLY A 55 -0.50 7.02 -5.37
C GLY A 55 0.34 8.22 -4.90
N GLY A 56 1.57 7.99 -4.40
CA GLY A 56 2.45 9.03 -3.91
C GLY A 56 2.35 9.26 -2.40
N ASN A 57 1.85 10.44 -1.99
CA ASN A 57 1.93 10.90 -0.60
C ASN A 57 0.67 10.63 0.25
N GLN A 58 -0.38 10.08 -0.35
CA GLN A 58 -1.65 9.83 0.30
C GLN A 58 -2.14 8.42 0.01
N ILE A 59 -2.87 7.84 0.98
CA ILE A 59 -3.45 6.51 0.83
C ILE A 59 -4.57 6.58 -0.20
N THR A 60 -4.44 5.78 -1.26
CA THR A 60 -5.41 5.70 -2.35
C THR A 60 -6.18 4.37 -2.33
N ALA A 61 -7.12 4.21 -3.26
CA ALA A 61 -7.80 2.94 -3.47
C ALA A 61 -6.83 1.83 -3.91
N ALA A 62 -5.77 2.17 -4.65
CA ALA A 62 -4.71 1.25 -5.03
C ALA A 62 -4.03 0.61 -3.82
N ASP A 63 -3.61 1.41 -2.85
CA ASP A 63 -2.94 0.89 -1.64
C ASP A 63 -3.80 -0.14 -0.92
N LYS A 64 -5.11 0.14 -0.80
CA LYS A 64 -6.06 -0.79 -0.18
C LYS A 64 -6.23 -2.08 -0.99
N ALA A 65 -6.29 -1.98 -2.32
CA ALA A 65 -6.42 -3.13 -3.21
C ALA A 65 -5.17 -4.02 -3.17
N VAL A 66 -3.99 -3.41 -3.34
CA VAL A 66 -2.69 -4.09 -3.28
C VAL A 66 -2.48 -4.72 -1.91
N PHE A 67 -2.81 -4.02 -0.82
CA PHE A 67 -2.64 -4.54 0.54
C PHE A 67 -3.50 -5.77 0.79
N ARG A 68 -4.77 -5.76 0.36
CA ARG A 68 -5.66 -6.93 0.48
C ARG A 68 -5.13 -8.12 -0.29
N ALA A 69 -4.60 -7.91 -1.49
CA ALA A 69 -4.04 -8.98 -2.31
C ALA A 69 -2.75 -9.56 -1.70
N LEU A 70 -1.85 -8.70 -1.18
CA LEU A 70 -0.53 -9.14 -0.71
C LEU A 70 -0.46 -9.54 0.76
N ARG A 71 -1.43 -9.18 1.60
CA ARG A 71 -1.39 -9.42 3.05
C ARG A 71 -0.98 -10.85 3.40
N HIS A 72 -1.66 -11.82 2.80
CA HIS A 72 -1.41 -13.24 3.08
C HIS A 72 0.00 -13.70 2.66
N ILE A 73 0.58 -13.10 1.61
CA ILE A 73 1.94 -13.41 1.16
C ILE A 73 2.94 -12.78 2.12
N MET A 74 2.74 -11.53 2.50
CA MET A 74 3.60 -10.81 3.44
C MET A 74 3.63 -11.47 4.82
N GLU A 75 2.51 -12.04 5.28
CA GLU A 75 2.44 -12.81 6.53
C GLU A 75 3.26 -14.11 6.48
N GLN A 76 3.39 -14.73 5.29
CA GLN A 76 4.16 -15.97 5.09
C GLN A 76 5.67 -15.76 4.98
N LEU A 77 6.14 -14.53 4.71
CA LEU A 77 7.57 -14.24 4.58
C LEU A 77 8.28 -14.35 5.93
N THR A 78 9.48 -14.93 5.91
CA THR A 78 10.41 -14.93 7.04
C THR A 78 10.93 -13.52 7.33
N PHE A 79 11.55 -13.33 8.50
CA PHE A 79 12.13 -12.03 8.87
C PHE A 79 13.20 -11.59 7.85
N GLN A 80 14.07 -12.50 7.44
CA GLN A 80 15.14 -12.26 6.47
C GLN A 80 14.59 -11.89 5.08
N GLU A 81 13.50 -12.52 4.65
CA GLU A 81 12.84 -12.16 3.39
C GLU A 81 12.17 -10.79 3.46
N LYS A 82 11.60 -10.42 4.63
CA LYS A 82 11.03 -9.09 4.84
C LYS A 82 12.09 -7.99 4.80
N GLU A 83 13.30 -8.26 5.31
CA GLU A 83 14.44 -7.34 5.21
C GLU A 83 14.86 -7.09 3.76
N LYS A 84 14.78 -8.11 2.89
CA LYS A 84 15.05 -7.97 1.46
C LYS A 84 14.06 -7.00 0.77
N TYR A 85 12.80 -7.00 1.19
CA TYR A 85 11.76 -6.12 0.67
C TYR A 85 11.42 -4.99 1.65
N LEU A 86 12.44 -4.23 2.05
CA LEU A 86 12.35 -3.22 3.12
C LEU A 86 11.24 -2.19 2.89
N HIS A 87 11.13 -1.63 1.67
CA HIS A 87 10.14 -0.58 1.37
C HIS A 87 8.72 -1.14 1.38
N LEU A 88 8.55 -2.36 0.85
CA LEU A 88 7.28 -3.07 0.86
C LEU A 88 6.86 -3.43 2.30
N SER A 89 7.80 -3.93 3.11
CA SER A 89 7.58 -4.24 4.52
C SER A 89 7.20 -2.99 5.33
N ARG A 90 7.87 -1.85 5.10
CA ARG A 90 7.51 -0.55 5.70
C ARG A 90 6.08 -0.17 5.36
N TRP A 91 5.73 -0.15 4.07
CA TRP A 91 4.40 0.22 3.60
C TRP A 91 3.32 -0.74 4.13
N CYS A 92 3.59 -2.04 4.16
CA CYS A 92 2.66 -3.05 4.69
C CYS A 92 2.36 -2.81 6.17
N ASN A 93 3.38 -2.47 6.97
CA ASN A 93 3.20 -2.14 8.38
C ASN A 93 2.36 -0.87 8.57
N THR A 94 2.63 0.18 7.78
CA THR A 94 1.83 1.41 7.78
C THR A 94 0.37 1.12 7.41
N MET A 95 0.13 0.38 6.34
CA MET A 95 -1.22 0.02 5.90
C MET A 95 -1.96 -0.83 6.94
N GLN A 96 -1.28 -1.77 7.59
CA GLN A 96 -1.87 -2.57 8.65
C GLN A 96 -2.30 -1.68 9.82
N ASN A 97 -1.43 -0.78 10.28
CA ASN A 97 -1.72 0.15 11.36
C ASN A 97 -2.93 1.06 11.04
N GLU A 98 -2.96 1.67 9.86
CA GLU A 98 -4.05 2.57 9.45
C GLU A 98 -5.40 1.85 9.33
N LEU A 99 -5.42 0.63 8.77
CA LEU A 99 -6.64 -0.15 8.56
C LEU A 99 -7.14 -0.84 9.84
N GLU A 100 -6.25 -1.18 10.78
CA GLU A 100 -6.60 -1.83 12.04
C GLU A 100 -6.90 -0.82 13.16
N ASN A 101 -6.23 0.34 13.21
CA ASN A 101 -6.58 1.42 14.13
C ASN A 101 -7.88 2.13 13.76
N SER A 102 -8.31 2.07 12.50
CA SER A 102 -9.68 2.48 12.13
C SER A 102 -10.75 1.65 12.85
N ARG A 103 -10.39 0.49 13.43
CA ARG A 103 -11.25 -0.36 14.27
C ARG A 103 -10.98 -0.17 15.77
N MET A 104 -10.36 0.94 16.18
CA MET A 104 -10.05 1.16 17.59
C MET A 104 -11.35 1.34 18.41
N ILE A 105 -11.50 0.39 19.32
CA ILE A 105 -12.51 0.20 20.37
C ILE A 105 -13.01 1.55 20.92
N GLN A 106 -14.32 1.79 20.82
CA GLN A 106 -14.98 2.86 21.56
C GLN A 106 -14.87 2.53 23.05
N PHE A 107 -13.87 3.08 23.72
CA PHE A 107 -13.80 3.01 25.17
C PHE A 107 -15.01 3.75 25.72
N SER A 108 -16.00 3.01 26.21
CA SER A 108 -17.14 3.56 26.92
C SER A 108 -16.62 4.42 28.07
N ARG A 109 -16.87 5.73 28.00
CA ARG A 109 -16.68 6.64 29.13
C ARG A 109 -17.78 6.42 30.16
N SER A 110 -17.93 5.20 30.67
CA SER A 110 -18.69 5.01 31.90
C SER A 110 -17.83 5.60 33.02
N LEU A 111 -18.26 6.74 33.57
CA LEU A 111 -17.73 7.19 34.85
C LEU A 111 -17.96 6.07 35.85
N LEU A 112 -16.86 5.48 36.34
CA LEU A 112 -16.88 4.74 37.60
C LEU A 112 -16.99 5.80 38.69
N TYR A 113 -18.22 6.18 39.04
CA TYR A 113 -18.52 6.87 40.28
C TYR A 113 -19.84 6.36 40.84
#